data_AF-A0A8T0E8V3-F1
#
_entry.id   AF-A0A8T0E8V3-F1
#
_cell.length_a   1.000
_cell.length_b   1.000
_cell.length_c   1.000
_cell.angle_alpha   90.00
_cell.angle_beta   90.00
_cell.angle_gamma   90.00
#
_symmetry.space_group_name_H-M   'P 1'
#
loop_
_entity.id
_entity.type
_entity.pdbx_description
1 polymer ?
#
loop_
_entity_poly.entity_id
_entity_poly.type
_entity_poly.pdbx_seq_one_letter_code
_entity_poly.pdbx_strand_id
1 'polypeptide(L)'
;MLLLLKTCTSVREASLLVANKGSWTLSIKGFHTSFLRRCKTKQEKPPQAPVKGIPYSKLTIGVPKESWKNERRVALSPAATATLIKKGFQVNIEKDAGVEAKFSNAEYEAVGAKISDNAFLSDIVLKVRAPSTAEVGKFRNSSTLISFLYPGQNSDLVKSLQQQQMNVFAMDCIPRISRAQVFDALSSMANIAGYKAVVEAANNFGRFFTGIVI
;
A
#
# COMPACT_ATOMS: atom_id res chain seq x y z
N MET A 1 27.29 -23.55 29.46
CA MET A 1 28.59 -22.87 29.70
C MET A 1 28.88 -22.03 28.46
N LEU A 2 28.15 -20.93 28.22
CA LEU A 2 28.33 -19.55 28.69
C LEU A 2 29.71 -18.94 28.33
N LEU A 3 29.67 -17.93 27.45
CA LEU A 3 30.44 -16.66 27.33
C LEU A 3 30.87 -16.37 25.88
N LEU A 4 30.25 -15.38 25.22
CA LEU A 4 30.60 -13.94 25.19
C LEU A 4 31.86 -13.65 24.33
N LEU A 5 31.72 -13.03 23.15
CA LEU A 5 31.69 -11.59 22.86
C LEU A 5 33.08 -10.97 22.63
N LYS A 6 33.11 -10.00 21.69
CA LYS A 6 34.10 -8.91 21.50
C LYS A 6 35.34 -9.23 20.67
N THR A 7 35.35 -8.81 19.39
CA THR A 7 35.91 -7.54 18.87
C THR A 7 37.43 -7.44 18.97
N CYS A 8 38.12 -7.39 17.83
CA CYS A 8 39.45 -6.79 17.71
C CYS A 8 39.59 -6.29 16.26
N THR A 9 39.25 -5.04 15.93
CA THR A 9 40.14 -3.87 15.92
C THR A 9 41.58 -4.18 15.54
N SER A 10 41.91 -3.90 14.26
CA SER A 10 43.12 -3.21 13.81
C SER A 10 44.44 -3.56 14.52
N VAL A 11 45.28 -4.39 13.89
CA VAL A 11 46.74 -4.19 13.85
C VAL A 11 47.29 -4.83 12.57
N ARG A 12 47.83 -3.95 11.70
CA ARG A 12 49.06 -4.04 10.89
C ARG A 12 49.47 -5.39 10.26
N GLU A 13 49.81 -5.25 8.98
CA GLU A 13 50.57 -6.15 8.11
C GLU A 13 51.45 -7.19 8.82
N ALA A 14 51.19 -8.45 8.49
CA ALA A 14 52.21 -9.50 8.45
C ALA A 14 51.94 -10.34 7.20
N SER A 15 52.84 -10.22 6.23
CA SER A 15 52.89 -10.96 4.98
C SER A 15 52.99 -12.47 5.22
N LEU A 16 52.27 -13.28 4.44
CA LEU A 16 52.66 -14.65 4.10
C LEU A 16 52.02 -15.09 2.76
N LEU A 17 52.87 -14.95 1.75
CA LEU A 17 52.99 -15.60 0.44
C LEU A 17 52.04 -16.76 0.07
N VAL A 18 51.45 -16.68 -1.13
CA VAL A 18 51.51 -17.76 -2.16
C VAL A 18 51.58 -17.11 -3.56
N ALA A 19 52.53 -17.58 -4.37
CA ALA A 19 52.90 -17.10 -5.70
C ALA A 19 51.95 -17.57 -6.83
N ASN A 20 51.82 -16.83 -7.94
CA ASN A 20 52.44 -17.18 -9.24
C ASN A 20 52.03 -16.24 -10.39
N LYS A 21 52.99 -16.02 -11.32
CA LYS A 21 52.92 -15.48 -12.69
C LYS A 21 52.84 -13.95 -12.89
N GLY A 22 54.01 -13.37 -13.12
CA GLY A 22 54.22 -12.43 -14.23
C GLY A 22 54.40 -10.95 -13.85
N SER A 23 55.65 -10.49 -13.90
CA SER A 23 56.09 -9.08 -13.93
C SER A 23 56.16 -8.34 -12.58
N TRP A 24 57.38 -7.91 -12.25
CA TRP A 24 57.73 -7.06 -11.13
C TRP A 24 57.96 -5.63 -11.62
N THR A 25 57.32 -4.64 -11.00
CA THR A 25 57.93 -3.34 -10.70
C THR A 25 57.24 -2.70 -9.51
N LEU A 26 57.99 -2.53 -8.41
CA LEU A 26 57.58 -1.80 -7.22
C LEU A 26 58.23 -0.42 -7.29
N SER A 27 57.44 0.62 -7.57
CA SER A 27 57.89 2.01 -7.48
C SER A 27 57.11 2.72 -6.38
N ILE A 28 57.72 2.83 -5.21
CA ILE A 28 57.20 3.59 -4.08
C ILE A 28 57.81 5.00 -4.17
N LYS A 29 57.08 5.94 -4.75
CA LYS A 29 57.30 7.38 -4.53
C LYS A 29 55.98 8.11 -4.61
N GLY A 30 55.63 8.84 -3.54
CA GLY A 30 54.58 9.85 -3.58
C GLY A 30 53.54 9.69 -2.48
N PHE A 31 53.81 10.34 -1.35
CA PHE A 31 52.80 10.71 -0.37
C PHE A 31 51.77 11.62 -1.06
N HIS A 32 50.59 11.08 -1.38
CA HIS A 32 49.42 11.87 -1.74
C HIS A 32 48.24 11.29 -0.95
N THR A 33 47.76 12.07 0.02
CA THR A 33 46.52 11.83 0.75
C THR A 33 45.34 11.94 -0.23
N SER A 34 45.05 10.84 -0.92
CA SER A 34 43.84 10.73 -1.72
C SER A 34 42.68 10.41 -0.79
N PHE A 35 41.78 11.39 -0.68
CA PHE A 35 40.46 11.25 -0.11
C PHE A 35 39.81 9.99 -0.70
N LEU A 36 39.74 8.90 0.07
CA LEU A 36 39.11 7.65 -0.37
C LEU A 36 37.65 7.96 -0.69
N ARG A 37 37.34 8.16 -1.99
CA ARG A 37 36.00 8.06 -2.52
C ARG A 37 35.48 6.69 -2.10
N ARG A 38 34.58 6.68 -1.11
CA ARG A 38 33.75 5.53 -0.79
C ARG A 38 32.95 5.21 -2.04
N CYS A 39 33.47 4.35 -2.90
CA CYS A 39 32.68 3.68 -3.92
C CYS A 39 31.53 3.01 -3.18
N LYS A 40 30.33 3.58 -3.27
CA LYS A 40 29.11 2.84 -2.99
C LYS A 40 29.06 1.75 -4.05
N THR A 41 29.62 0.59 -3.74
CA THR A 41 29.27 -0.63 -4.44
C THR A 41 27.75 -0.72 -4.35
N LYS A 42 27.07 -0.53 -5.48
CA LYS A 42 25.67 -0.93 -5.62
C LYS A 42 25.63 -2.39 -5.20
N GLN A 43 25.09 -2.66 -4.03
CA GLN A 43 24.71 -4.02 -3.67
C GLN A 43 23.61 -4.41 -4.65
N GLU A 44 23.98 -5.15 -5.70
CA GLU A 44 23.02 -5.79 -6.57
C GLU A 44 22.19 -6.75 -5.72
N LYS A 45 20.89 -6.49 -5.68
CA LYS A 45 19.92 -7.34 -5.02
C LYS A 45 20.05 -8.74 -5.64
N PRO A 46 20.23 -9.81 -4.86
CA PRO A 46 20.40 -11.16 -5.40
C PRO A 46 19.22 -11.51 -6.32
N PRO A 47 19.47 -12.23 -7.43
CA PRO A 47 18.44 -12.58 -8.41
C PRO A 47 17.32 -13.34 -7.71
N GLN A 48 16.18 -12.66 -7.56
CA GLN A 48 15.00 -13.22 -6.93
C GLN A 48 14.46 -14.28 -7.89
N ALA A 49 14.18 -15.49 -7.38
CA ALA A 49 13.55 -16.55 -8.16
C ALA A 49 12.33 -16.00 -8.91
N PRO A 50 12.06 -16.45 -10.16
CA PRO A 50 10.96 -15.92 -10.95
C PRO A 50 9.67 -16.09 -10.17
N VAL A 51 9.05 -14.96 -9.81
CA VAL A 51 7.83 -14.94 -9.03
C VAL A 51 6.74 -15.59 -9.88
N LYS A 52 6.26 -16.77 -9.47
CA LYS A 52 5.09 -17.43 -10.07
C LYS A 52 3.86 -16.60 -9.73
N GLY A 53 3.55 -15.61 -10.56
CA GLY A 53 2.40 -14.71 -10.41
C GLY A 53 1.49 -14.76 -11.63
N ILE A 54 0.22 -14.44 -11.42
CA ILE A 54 -0.72 -14.16 -12.50
C ILE A 54 -0.35 -12.79 -13.09
N PRO A 55 -0.23 -12.63 -14.42
CA PRO A 55 0.09 -11.34 -15.02
C PRO A 55 -1.05 -10.33 -14.80
N TYR A 56 -0.70 -9.05 -14.64
CA TYR A 56 -1.67 -7.98 -14.35
C TYR A 56 -2.77 -7.83 -15.40
N SER A 57 -2.46 -8.08 -16.67
CA SER A 57 -3.43 -8.00 -17.78
C SER A 57 -4.60 -8.98 -17.67
N LYS A 58 -4.40 -10.08 -16.93
CA LYS A 58 -5.44 -11.09 -16.67
C LYS A 58 -6.23 -10.83 -15.39
N LEU A 59 -5.84 -9.83 -14.58
CA LEU A 59 -6.50 -9.51 -13.33
C LEU A 59 -7.44 -8.32 -13.50
N THR A 60 -8.63 -8.47 -12.95
CA THR A 60 -9.66 -7.44 -12.94
C THR A 60 -9.86 -6.90 -11.54
N ILE A 61 -9.88 -5.57 -11.41
CA ILE A 61 -10.17 -4.84 -10.18
C ILE A 61 -11.60 -4.30 -10.26
N GLY A 62 -12.42 -4.60 -9.26
CA GLY A 62 -13.79 -4.15 -9.14
C GLY A 62 -13.95 -3.12 -8.03
N VAL A 63 -14.66 -2.03 -8.33
CA VAL A 63 -15.07 -1.01 -7.36
C VAL A 63 -16.59 -0.94 -7.33
N PRO A 64 -17.24 -1.69 -6.44
CA PRO A 64 -18.69 -1.59 -6.26
C PRO A 64 -19.07 -0.30 -5.53
N LYS A 65 -20.33 0.08 -5.66
CA LYS A 65 -20.93 1.19 -4.93
C LYS A 65 -21.10 0.82 -3.46
N GLU A 66 -20.88 1.79 -2.58
CA GLU A 66 -21.14 1.61 -1.15
C GLU A 66 -22.65 1.59 -0.89
N SER A 67 -23.10 0.59 -0.14
CA SER A 67 -24.53 0.37 0.16
C SER A 67 -24.97 0.95 1.50
N TRP A 68 -24.00 1.35 2.34
CA TRP A 68 -24.30 1.83 3.69
C TRP A 68 -24.93 3.23 3.67
N LYS A 69 -25.91 3.45 4.55
CA LYS A 69 -26.60 4.74 4.66
C LYS A 69 -25.61 5.87 4.94
N ASN A 70 -25.69 6.95 4.16
CA ASN A 70 -24.83 8.14 4.25
C ASN A 70 -23.33 7.89 4.02
N GLU A 71 -22.94 6.73 3.46
CA GLU A 71 -21.56 6.52 3.02
C GLU A 71 -21.36 7.22 1.67
N ARG A 72 -20.52 8.27 1.69
CA ARG A 72 -20.25 9.11 0.51
C ARG A 72 -18.89 8.87 -0.13
N ARG A 73 -18.05 8.02 0.49
CA ARG A 73 -16.70 7.73 -0.01
C ARG A 73 -16.77 6.64 -1.08
N VAL A 74 -15.74 6.60 -1.91
CA VAL A 74 -15.50 5.56 -2.91
C VAL A 74 -14.11 4.97 -2.70
N ALA A 75 -13.93 3.68 -2.99
CA ALA A 75 -12.66 2.98 -2.73
C ALA A 75 -11.51 3.45 -3.65
N LEU A 76 -11.81 3.88 -4.87
CA LEU A 76 -10.83 4.41 -5.82
C LEU A 76 -11.26 5.77 -6.39
N SER A 77 -10.32 6.72 -6.39
CA SER A 77 -10.45 7.96 -7.15
C SER A 77 -10.01 7.77 -8.61
N PRO A 78 -10.46 8.62 -9.55
CA PRO A 78 -10.03 8.55 -10.95
C PRO A 78 -8.49 8.59 -11.11
N ALA A 79 -7.80 9.40 -10.30
CA ALA A 79 -6.33 9.48 -10.31
C ALA A 79 -5.65 8.15 -9.88
N ALA A 80 -6.21 7.47 -8.87
CA ALA A 80 -5.71 6.16 -8.44
C ALA A 80 -5.99 5.09 -9.50
N THR A 81 -7.17 5.13 -10.13
CA THR A 81 -7.55 4.26 -11.24
C THR A 81 -6.58 4.39 -12.42
N ALA A 82 -6.19 5.61 -12.79
CA ALA A 82 -5.20 5.87 -13.84
C ALA A 82 -3.87 5.16 -13.56
N THR A 83 -3.45 5.17 -12.29
CA THR A 83 -2.20 4.54 -11.87
C THR A 83 -2.29 3.00 -11.96
N LEU A 84 -3.44 2.42 -11.68
CA LEU A 84 -3.66 0.97 -11.78
C LEU A 84 -3.73 0.51 -13.24
N ILE A 85 -4.39 1.26 -14.11
CA ILE A 85 -4.46 0.97 -15.54
C ILE A 85 -3.07 1.05 -16.17
N LYS A 86 -2.27 2.07 -15.80
CA LYS A 86 -0.86 2.17 -16.24
C LYS A 86 0.00 0.97 -15.85
N LYS A 87 -0.32 0.28 -14.74
CA LYS A 87 0.35 -0.96 -14.33
C LYS A 87 -0.14 -2.19 -15.09
N GLY A 88 -1.22 -2.07 -15.87
CA GLY A 88 -1.77 -3.13 -16.72
C GLY A 88 -2.99 -3.85 -16.15
N PHE A 89 -3.63 -3.34 -15.09
CA PHE A 89 -4.88 -3.90 -14.56
C PHE A 89 -6.09 -3.44 -15.37
N GLN A 90 -7.11 -4.30 -15.46
CA GLN A 90 -8.44 -3.90 -15.93
C GLN A 90 -9.26 -3.42 -14.74
N VAL A 91 -9.85 -2.23 -14.81
CA VAL A 91 -10.64 -1.66 -13.70
C VAL A 91 -12.09 -1.52 -14.11
N ASN A 92 -12.96 -2.19 -13.36
CA ASN A 92 -14.41 -2.16 -13.50
C ASN A 92 -15.00 -1.38 -12.33
N ILE A 93 -15.85 -0.40 -12.62
CA ILE A 93 -16.46 0.48 -11.62
C ILE A 93 -17.97 0.37 -11.75
N GLU A 94 -18.66 0.19 -10.63
CA GLU A 94 -20.13 0.16 -10.63
C GLU A 94 -20.69 1.55 -10.96
N LYS A 95 -21.82 1.56 -11.66
CA LYS A 95 -22.49 2.79 -12.04
C LYS A 95 -22.80 3.64 -10.81
N ASP A 96 -22.45 4.92 -10.88
CA ASP A 96 -22.71 5.91 -9.83
C ASP A 96 -22.03 5.60 -8.48
N ALA A 97 -20.95 4.81 -8.48
CA ALA A 97 -20.17 4.53 -7.27
C ALA A 97 -19.47 5.78 -6.70
N GLY A 98 -19.04 6.71 -7.57
CA GLY A 98 -18.30 7.92 -7.21
C GLY A 98 -19.13 9.19 -7.05
N VAL A 99 -20.42 9.16 -7.35
CA VAL A 99 -21.27 10.37 -7.46
C VAL A 99 -21.31 11.16 -6.14
N GLU A 100 -21.50 10.46 -5.02
CA GLU A 100 -21.49 11.07 -3.67
C GLU A 100 -20.11 11.63 -3.28
N ALA A 101 -19.04 11.07 -3.84
CA ALA A 101 -17.67 11.55 -3.68
C ALA A 101 -17.32 12.68 -4.66
N LYS A 102 -18.29 13.14 -5.47
CA LYS A 102 -18.13 14.15 -6.53
C LYS A 102 -17.24 13.71 -7.70
N PHE A 103 -17.19 12.40 -7.98
CA PHE A 103 -16.55 11.86 -9.18
C PHE A 103 -17.63 11.36 -10.14
N SER A 104 -17.65 11.93 -11.34
CA SER A 104 -18.59 11.52 -12.38
C SER A 104 -18.16 10.21 -13.06
N ASN A 105 -19.13 9.48 -13.61
CA ASN A 105 -18.90 8.29 -14.43
C ASN A 105 -17.96 8.59 -15.62
N ALA A 106 -18.13 9.76 -16.26
CA ALA A 106 -17.30 10.19 -17.38
C ALA A 106 -15.81 10.39 -17.01
N GLU A 107 -15.51 10.84 -15.78
CA GLU A 107 -14.12 10.96 -15.32
C GLU A 107 -13.43 9.61 -15.21
N TYR A 108 -14.16 8.56 -14.82
CA TYR A 108 -13.61 7.21 -14.77
C TYR A 108 -13.40 6.63 -16.17
N GLU A 109 -14.34 6.84 -17.09
CA GLU A 109 -14.21 6.41 -18.50
C GLU A 109 -13.06 7.12 -19.21
N ALA A 110 -12.87 8.42 -18.97
CA ALA A 110 -11.77 9.20 -19.54
C ALA A 110 -10.38 8.65 -19.15
N VAL A 111 -10.30 8.00 -17.99
CA VAL A 111 -9.09 7.37 -17.47
C VAL A 111 -8.90 5.94 -18.02
N GLY A 112 -9.91 5.37 -18.67
CA GLY A 112 -9.91 4.03 -19.27
C GLY A 112 -10.52 2.95 -18.36
N ALA A 113 -11.25 3.33 -17.31
CA ALA A 113 -12.04 2.38 -16.53
C ALA A 113 -13.32 1.99 -17.28
N LYS A 114 -13.81 0.78 -17.06
CA LYS A 114 -15.08 0.31 -17.61
C LYS A 114 -16.18 0.46 -16.57
N ILE A 115 -17.30 1.06 -16.96
CA ILE A 115 -18.49 1.11 -16.11
C ILE A 115 -19.26 -0.19 -16.31
N SER A 116 -19.50 -0.93 -15.22
CA SER A 116 -20.22 -2.20 -15.27
C SER A 116 -20.90 -2.50 -13.94
N ASP A 117 -22.09 -3.08 -13.99
CA ASP A 117 -22.82 -3.53 -12.79
C ASP A 117 -22.20 -4.78 -12.13
N ASN A 118 -21.26 -5.43 -12.84
CA ASN A 118 -20.60 -6.68 -12.41
C ASN A 118 -19.30 -6.44 -11.60
N ALA A 119 -19.18 -5.30 -10.91
CA ALA A 119 -17.97 -4.98 -10.14
C ALA A 119 -17.62 -6.05 -9.09
N PHE A 120 -18.62 -6.70 -8.48
CA PHE A 120 -18.46 -7.76 -7.49
C PHE A 120 -17.84 -9.06 -8.03
N LEU A 121 -17.91 -9.31 -9.34
CA LEU A 121 -17.39 -10.54 -9.98
C LEU A 121 -15.90 -10.45 -10.36
N SER A 122 -15.24 -9.35 -10.00
CA SER A 122 -13.83 -9.10 -10.30
C SER A 122 -12.89 -9.98 -9.45
N ASP A 123 -11.66 -10.18 -9.91
CA ASP A 123 -10.66 -10.97 -9.17
C ASP A 123 -10.24 -10.29 -7.87
N ILE A 124 -10.14 -8.96 -7.90
CA ILE A 124 -9.84 -8.11 -6.75
C ILE A 124 -10.99 -7.15 -6.58
N VAL A 125 -11.63 -7.13 -5.42
CA VAL A 125 -12.70 -6.18 -5.10
C VAL A 125 -12.22 -5.21 -4.02
N LEU A 126 -12.38 -3.92 -4.30
CA LEU A 126 -12.00 -2.83 -3.40
C LEU A 126 -13.26 -2.18 -2.85
N LYS A 127 -13.42 -2.24 -1.53
CA LYS A 127 -14.50 -1.55 -0.81
C LYS A 127 -13.95 -0.70 0.31
N VAL A 128 -14.71 0.31 0.70
CA VAL A 128 -14.42 1.09 1.89
C VAL A 128 -14.89 0.29 3.11
N ARG A 129 -16.20 0.05 3.24
CA ARG A 129 -16.75 -0.67 4.39
C ARG A 129 -16.77 -2.18 4.18
N ALA A 130 -16.98 -2.90 5.28
CA ALA A 130 -17.25 -4.32 5.25
C ALA A 130 -18.46 -4.61 4.34
N PRO A 131 -18.42 -5.69 3.55
CA PRO A 131 -19.57 -6.08 2.75
C PRO A 131 -20.77 -6.41 3.65
N SER A 132 -21.98 -6.19 3.14
CA SER A 132 -23.18 -6.69 3.80
C SER A 132 -23.35 -8.19 3.58
N THR A 133 -24.12 -8.89 4.42
CA THR A 133 -24.41 -10.32 4.24
C THR A 133 -25.06 -10.63 2.89
N ALA A 134 -25.86 -9.70 2.35
CA ALA A 134 -26.46 -9.81 1.02
C ALA A 134 -25.43 -9.65 -0.13
N GLU A 135 -24.32 -8.96 0.11
CA GLU A 135 -23.25 -8.78 -0.88
C GLU A 135 -22.27 -9.95 -0.89
N VAL A 136 -22.12 -10.68 0.23
CA VAL A 136 -21.24 -11.85 0.32
C VAL A 136 -21.53 -12.83 -0.83
N GLY A 137 -22.79 -13.13 -1.10
CA GLY A 137 -23.19 -14.03 -2.19
C GLY A 137 -22.87 -13.55 -3.61
N LYS A 138 -22.51 -12.27 -3.82
CA LYS A 138 -22.22 -11.69 -5.14
C LYS A 138 -20.75 -11.83 -5.53
N PHE A 139 -19.87 -12.10 -4.58
CA PHE A 139 -18.45 -12.24 -4.88
C PHE A 139 -18.17 -13.50 -5.69
N ARG A 140 -17.17 -13.39 -6.57
CA ARG A 140 -16.60 -14.57 -7.23
C ARG A 140 -15.85 -15.42 -6.21
N ASN A 141 -15.97 -16.75 -6.32
CA ASN A 141 -15.19 -17.69 -5.52
C ASN A 141 -13.68 -17.42 -5.69
N SER A 142 -12.92 -17.49 -4.59
CA SER A 142 -11.47 -17.25 -4.56
C SER A 142 -11.03 -15.84 -5.02
N SER A 143 -11.93 -14.86 -4.99
CA SER A 143 -11.57 -13.45 -5.19
C SER A 143 -10.85 -12.87 -3.97
N THR A 144 -10.16 -11.75 -4.19
CA THR A 144 -9.46 -10.99 -3.16
C THR A 144 -10.26 -9.76 -2.77
N LEU A 145 -10.66 -9.63 -1.51
CA LEU A 145 -11.35 -8.46 -0.97
C LEU A 145 -10.39 -7.60 -0.16
N ILE A 146 -10.35 -6.30 -0.45
CA ILE A 146 -9.62 -5.30 0.34
C ILE A 146 -10.65 -4.30 0.87
N SER A 147 -10.86 -4.27 2.18
CA SER A 147 -11.83 -3.39 2.84
C SER A 147 -11.58 -3.28 4.35
N PHE A 148 -12.30 -2.39 5.04
CA PHE A 148 -12.40 -2.44 6.50
C PHE A 148 -13.31 -3.58 6.92
N LEU A 149 -12.82 -4.49 7.78
CA LEU A 149 -13.56 -5.69 8.16
C LEU A 149 -13.90 -5.74 9.66
N TYR A 150 -12.99 -5.23 10.50
CA TYR A 150 -13.09 -5.34 11.96
C TYR A 150 -13.34 -6.79 12.42
N PRO A 151 -12.41 -7.73 12.14
CA PRO A 151 -12.63 -9.16 12.33
C PRO A 151 -12.91 -9.55 13.79
N GLY A 152 -12.43 -8.77 14.77
CA GLY A 152 -12.72 -9.00 16.19
C GLY A 152 -14.18 -8.73 16.58
N GLN A 153 -14.91 -7.90 15.81
CA GLN A 153 -16.33 -7.58 16.06
C GLN A 153 -17.25 -8.40 15.17
N ASN A 154 -16.83 -8.68 13.93
CA ASN A 154 -17.66 -9.29 12.89
C ASN A 154 -17.26 -10.74 12.60
N SER A 155 -17.22 -11.59 13.63
CA SER A 155 -16.75 -12.98 13.47
C SER A 155 -17.60 -13.81 12.50
N ASP A 156 -18.91 -13.58 12.45
CA ASP A 156 -19.81 -14.33 11.56
C ASP A 156 -19.62 -13.96 10.09
N LEU A 157 -19.37 -12.68 9.80
CA LEU A 157 -19.03 -12.23 8.46
C LEU A 157 -17.71 -12.83 7.97
N VAL A 158 -16.71 -12.92 8.85
CA VAL A 158 -15.44 -13.58 8.54
C VAL A 158 -15.66 -15.05 8.21
N LYS A 159 -16.51 -15.77 8.96
CA LYS A 159 -16.87 -17.17 8.66
C LYS A 159 -17.56 -17.29 7.29
N SER A 160 -18.49 -16.39 6.95
CA SER A 160 -19.15 -16.42 5.65
C SER A 160 -18.19 -16.18 4.48
N LEU A 161 -17.25 -15.24 4.63
CA LEU A 161 -16.20 -15.00 3.62
C LEU A 161 -15.22 -16.20 3.51
N GLN A 162 -14.93 -16.84 4.63
CA GLN A 162 -14.13 -18.07 4.67
C GLN A 162 -14.81 -19.22 3.93
N GLN A 163 -16.13 -19.40 4.09
CA GLN A 163 -16.91 -20.42 3.38
C GLN A 163 -16.82 -20.26 1.86
N GLN A 164 -16.68 -19.03 1.36
CA GLN A 164 -16.48 -18.73 -0.07
C GLN A 164 -15.02 -18.81 -0.53
N GLN A 165 -14.11 -19.23 0.36
CA GLN A 165 -12.68 -19.36 0.09
C GLN A 165 -12.04 -18.06 -0.44
N MET A 166 -12.52 -16.91 0.03
CA MET A 166 -12.01 -15.60 -0.38
C MET A 166 -10.73 -15.24 0.37
N ASN A 167 -9.83 -14.52 -0.31
CA ASN A 167 -8.68 -13.90 0.33
C ASN A 167 -9.07 -12.50 0.80
N VAL A 168 -9.05 -12.23 2.10
CA VAL A 168 -9.51 -10.95 2.65
C VAL A 168 -8.37 -10.21 3.33
N PHE A 169 -8.13 -8.97 2.89
CA PHE A 169 -7.21 -8.04 3.53
C PHE A 169 -8.01 -6.99 4.30
N ALA A 170 -7.96 -7.11 5.62
CA ALA A 170 -8.58 -6.17 6.55
C ALA A 170 -7.67 -4.94 6.72
N MET A 171 -8.09 -3.79 6.21
CA MET A 171 -7.33 -2.54 6.28
C MET A 171 -7.16 -2.00 7.71
N ASP A 172 -8.05 -2.41 8.62
CA ASP A 172 -7.97 -2.11 10.05
C ASP A 172 -6.87 -2.89 10.80
N CYS A 173 -6.47 -4.05 10.26
CA CYS A 173 -5.48 -4.94 10.87
C CYS A 173 -4.05 -4.69 10.39
N ILE A 174 -3.80 -3.57 9.68
CA ILE A 174 -2.45 -3.23 9.21
C ILE A 174 -1.55 -2.92 10.43
N PRO A 175 -0.38 -3.59 10.55
CA PRO A 175 0.52 -3.36 11.68
C PRO A 175 1.08 -1.94 11.65
N ARG A 176 1.08 -1.28 12.81
CA ARG A 176 1.58 0.09 12.96
C ARG A 176 3.11 0.13 13.04
N ILE A 177 3.76 -0.11 11.90
CA ILE A 177 5.22 -0.06 11.73
C ILE A 177 5.60 0.94 10.63
N SER A 178 6.82 1.49 10.67
CA SER A 178 7.27 2.55 9.75
C SER A 178 7.13 2.19 8.27
N ARG A 179 7.33 0.93 7.90
CA ARG A 179 7.18 0.45 6.50
C ARG A 179 5.72 0.40 6.03
N ALA A 180 4.78 0.20 6.94
CA ALA A 180 3.37 0.01 6.62
C ALA A 180 2.55 1.31 6.75
N GLN A 181 3.15 2.39 7.23
CA GLN A 181 2.49 3.68 7.48
C GLN A 181 1.82 4.26 6.23
N VAL A 182 2.37 4.03 5.03
CA VAL A 182 1.78 4.48 3.76
C VAL A 182 0.45 3.78 3.43
N PHE A 183 0.23 2.59 4.00
CA PHE A 183 -0.98 1.80 3.82
C PHE A 183 -1.99 1.99 4.96
N ASP A 184 -1.66 2.78 5.99
CA ASP A 184 -2.52 2.98 7.15
C ASP A 184 -3.72 3.88 6.81
N ALA A 185 -4.82 3.22 6.49
CA ALA A 185 -6.09 3.87 6.19
C ALA A 185 -6.75 4.48 7.44
N LEU A 186 -6.50 3.94 8.64
CA LEU A 186 -7.08 4.48 9.88
C LEU A 186 -6.47 5.84 10.22
N SER A 187 -5.15 5.97 10.12
CA SER A 187 -4.48 7.26 10.33
C SER A 187 -4.93 8.32 9.33
N SER A 188 -5.11 7.94 8.06
CA SER A 188 -5.63 8.83 7.01
C SER A 188 -7.04 9.34 7.33
N MET A 189 -7.94 8.44 7.77
CA MET A 189 -9.31 8.79 8.12
C MET A 189 -9.39 9.61 9.41
N ALA A 190 -8.56 9.29 10.42
CA ALA A 190 -8.50 10.03 11.67
C ALA A 190 -8.05 11.49 11.45
N ASN A 191 -7.11 11.72 10.54
CA ASN A 191 -6.68 13.07 10.17
C ASN A 191 -7.83 13.89 9.56
N ILE A 192 -8.55 13.32 8.59
CA ILE A 192 -9.71 13.97 7.96
C ILE A 192 -10.81 14.25 9.00
N ALA A 193 -11.08 13.29 9.89
CA ALA A 193 -12.06 13.45 10.96
C ALA A 193 -11.68 14.57 11.92
N GLY A 194 -10.40 14.66 12.32
CA GLY A 194 -9.90 15.73 13.19
C GLY A 194 -10.07 17.11 12.57
N TYR A 195 -9.70 17.26 11.29
CA TYR A 195 -9.92 18.51 10.56
C TYR A 195 -11.41 18.88 10.49
N LYS A 196 -12.26 17.92 10.11
CA LYS A 196 -13.70 18.16 9.98
C LYS A 196 -14.34 18.51 11.33
N ALA A 197 -13.89 17.91 12.43
CA ALA A 197 -14.37 18.21 13.77
C ALA A 197 -14.13 19.69 14.16
N VAL A 198 -12.97 20.25 13.83
CA VAL A 198 -12.68 21.67 14.08
C VAL A 198 -13.58 22.58 13.23
N VAL A 199 -13.81 22.24 11.97
CA VAL A 199 -14.71 23.00 11.08
C VAL A 199 -16.15 22.97 11.60
N GLU A 200 -16.63 21.80 12.04
CA GLU A 200 -17.97 21.69 12.64
C GLU A 200 -18.05 22.43 13.99
N ALA A 201 -17.00 22.40 14.80
CA ALA A 201 -16.93 23.19 16.02
C ALA A 201 -17.01 24.70 15.72
N ALA A 202 -16.31 25.17 14.69
CA ALA A 202 -16.39 26.56 14.21
C ALA A 202 -17.81 26.97 13.85
N ASN A 203 -18.51 26.10 13.11
CA ASN A 203 -19.84 26.36 12.60
C ASN A 203 -20.90 26.42 13.72
N ASN A 204 -20.71 25.64 14.79
CA ASN A 204 -21.62 25.62 15.94
C ASN A 204 -21.22 26.62 17.05
N PHE A 205 -20.02 27.18 17.02
CA PHE A 205 -19.52 28.10 18.04
C PHE A 205 -19.95 29.54 17.74
N GLY A 206 -20.67 30.17 18.68
CA GLY A 206 -21.26 31.50 18.49
C GLY A 206 -20.30 32.69 18.61
N ARG A 207 -18.98 32.48 18.67
CA ARG A 207 -17.97 33.55 18.79
C ARG A 207 -16.81 33.31 17.82
N PHE A 208 -16.04 34.34 17.53
CA PHE A 208 -14.81 34.19 16.76
C PHE A 208 -13.77 33.39 17.56
N PHE A 209 -13.06 32.49 16.88
CA PHE A 209 -11.92 31.78 17.50
C PHE A 209 -10.73 32.69 17.75
N THR A 210 -10.51 33.67 16.88
CA THR A 210 -9.43 34.62 17.02
C THR A 210 -9.93 35.85 17.77
N GLY A 211 -9.33 36.14 18.92
CA GLY A 211 -9.48 37.44 19.55
C GLY A 211 -8.69 38.47 18.76
N ILE A 212 -9.38 39.35 18.03
CA ILE A 212 -8.74 40.54 17.47
C ILE A 212 -8.71 41.58 18.59
N VAL A 213 -7.51 42.06 18.92
CA VAL A 213 -7.34 43.27 19.75
C VAL A 213 -7.35 44.43 18.77
N ILE A 214 -8.36 45.30 18.90
CA ILE A 214 -8.49 46.55 18.14
C ILE A 214 -7.86 47.67 18.97
#